data_AF-B0WDQ5-F1
#
_entry.id   AF-B0WDQ5-F1
#
_cell.length_a   1.000
_cell.length_b   1.000
_cell.length_c   1.000
_cell.angle_alpha   90.00
_cell.angle_beta   90.00
_cell.angle_gamma   90.00
#
_symmetry.space_group_name_H-M   'P 1'
#
loop_
_entity.id
_entity.type
_entity.pdbx_description
1 polymer ?
#
loop_
_entity_poly.entity_id
_entity_poly.type
_entity_poly.pdbx_seq_one_letter_code
_entity_poly.pdbx_strand_id
1 'polypeptide(L)'
;MMDNLFIMHVIVKTIFISYSVAYVVMVSLPLVFSMATGQKILPFGFRMPYFDQTTWFGYNSNYALHFVLSLYVLSEGMGPDSMFMVLMMNSFTQIDLLKSSLQELSEKINKKELNIGNSLKHIINRHQEHLRYLQTIEAVYRIFYFVSFVSFGANLVLSLYAVVKLSWYQGLAFMFFISYELLFSCFTGTLLAIKSEQLQRAIYDVPWHKMSTVNQRKIRFLLEASQKPLSLTLIFYRTDMPTFLKMYKTIYSIFTMLLTVRED
;
A
#
# COMPACT_ATOMS: atom_id res chain seq x y z
N MET A 1 15.57 -6.38 15.75
CA MET A 1 14.87 -5.12 16.09
C MET A 1 15.49 -3.92 15.36
N MET A 2 16.81 -3.74 15.38
CA MET A 2 17.48 -2.68 14.59
C MET A 2 17.24 -2.80 13.08
N ASP A 3 17.18 -4.04 12.54
CA ASP A 3 16.89 -4.25 11.11
C ASP A 3 15.50 -3.75 10.71
N ASN A 4 14.47 -3.95 11.54
CA ASN A 4 13.11 -3.49 11.25
C ASN A 4 13.00 -1.96 11.30
N LEU A 5 13.71 -1.31 12.23
CA LEU A 5 13.81 0.16 12.31
C LEU A 5 14.53 0.75 11.10
N PHE A 6 15.61 0.10 10.65
CA PHE A 6 16.31 0.49 9.42
C PHE A 6 15.41 0.35 8.20
N ILE A 7 14.72 -0.78 8.05
CA ILE A 7 13.80 -1.03 6.94
C ILE A 7 12.65 -0.02 6.96
N MET A 8 12.09 0.31 8.14
CA MET A 8 11.05 1.33 8.28
C MET A 8 11.53 2.69 7.76
N HIS A 9 12.72 3.12 8.17
CA HIS A 9 13.31 4.38 7.72
C HIS A 9 13.55 4.41 6.21
N VAL A 10 14.06 3.31 5.65
CA VAL A 10 14.30 3.17 4.19
C VAL A 10 13.00 3.24 3.41
N ILE A 11 11.93 2.60 3.89
CA ILE A 11 10.64 2.58 3.22
C ILE A 11 9.99 3.97 3.25
N VAL A 12 9.95 4.63 4.42
CA VAL A 12 9.38 5.99 4.52
C VAL A 12 10.16 6.97 3.65
N LYS A 13 11.49 6.87 3.61
CA LYS A 13 12.32 7.66 2.67
C LYS A 13 12.00 7.35 1.22
N THR A 14 11.83 6.07 0.87
CA THR A 14 11.47 5.67 -0.50
C THR A 14 10.13 6.26 -0.92
N ILE A 15 9.11 6.22 -0.04
CA ILE A 15 7.80 6.86 -0.27
C ILE A 15 7.99 8.37 -0.45
N PHE A 16 8.70 9.03 0.45
CA PHE A 16 8.92 10.48 0.35
C PHE A 16 9.61 10.88 -0.97
N ILE A 17 10.62 10.12 -1.37
CA ILE A 17 11.37 10.34 -2.62
C ILE A 17 10.47 10.08 -3.83
N SER A 18 9.68 9.01 -3.86
CA SER A 18 8.82 8.69 -5.01
C SER A 18 7.76 9.76 -5.24
N TYR A 19 7.10 10.22 -4.18
CA TYR A 19 6.15 11.33 -4.21
C TYR A 19 6.82 12.65 -4.64
N SER A 20 8.01 12.96 -4.11
CA SER A 20 8.77 14.16 -4.50
C SER A 20 9.18 14.15 -5.97
N VAL A 21 9.64 13.00 -6.47
CA VAL A 21 10.01 12.83 -7.89
C VAL A 21 8.78 12.97 -8.78
N ALA A 22 7.67 12.32 -8.44
CA ALA A 22 6.42 12.43 -9.20
C ALA A 22 5.93 13.88 -9.29
N TYR A 23 5.99 14.62 -8.18
CA TYR A 23 5.67 16.05 -8.14
C TYR A 23 6.57 16.87 -9.07
N VAL A 24 7.89 16.72 -8.93
CA VAL A 24 8.85 17.47 -9.76
C VAL A 24 8.62 17.18 -11.24
N VAL A 25 8.41 15.91 -11.61
CA VAL A 25 8.15 15.51 -13.00
C VAL A 25 6.86 16.13 -13.52
N MET A 26 5.77 16.10 -12.74
CA MET A 26 4.48 16.66 -13.13
C MET A 26 4.50 18.18 -13.36
N VAL A 27 5.24 18.90 -12.54
CA VAL A 27 5.35 20.37 -12.63
C VAL A 27 6.35 20.76 -13.72
N SER A 28 7.53 20.13 -13.75
CA SER A 28 8.62 20.52 -14.66
C SER A 28 8.40 20.15 -16.13
N LEU A 29 7.80 18.98 -16.43
CA LEU A 29 7.63 18.54 -17.82
C LEU A 29 6.83 19.53 -18.69
N PRO A 30 5.64 20.03 -18.25
CA PRO A 30 4.91 21.08 -18.96
C PRO A 30 5.72 22.38 -19.14
N LEU A 31 6.51 22.79 -18.14
CA LEU A 31 7.35 23.99 -18.25
C LEU A 31 8.44 23.84 -19.29
N VAL A 32 9.18 22.73 -19.24
CA VAL A 32 10.26 22.45 -20.20
C VAL A 32 9.69 22.38 -21.61
N PHE A 33 8.56 21.70 -21.79
CA PHE A 33 7.90 21.59 -23.08
C PHE A 33 7.36 22.95 -23.56
N SER A 34 6.84 23.77 -22.65
CA SER A 34 6.38 25.13 -22.95
C SER A 34 7.52 26.05 -23.39
N MET A 35 8.69 25.96 -22.73
CA MET A 35 9.89 26.70 -23.13
C MET A 35 10.46 26.22 -24.48
N ALA A 36 10.42 24.92 -24.75
CA ALA A 36 10.95 24.35 -25.99
C ALA A 36 10.08 24.63 -27.22
N THR A 37 8.75 24.63 -27.06
CA THR A 37 7.80 24.83 -28.17
C THR A 37 7.27 26.26 -28.29
N GLY A 38 7.53 27.11 -27.28
CA GLY A 38 6.93 28.44 -27.17
C GLY A 38 5.42 28.44 -26.87
N GLN A 39 4.80 27.26 -26.73
CA GLN A 39 3.38 27.13 -26.44
C GLN A 39 3.13 27.17 -24.93
N LYS A 40 2.15 27.95 -24.48
CA LYS A 40 1.77 28.07 -23.06
C LYS A 40 0.92 26.88 -22.62
N ILE A 41 1.58 25.83 -22.14
CA ILE A 41 0.93 24.57 -21.74
C ILE A 41 0.90 24.48 -20.22
N LEU A 42 -0.31 24.31 -19.68
CA LEU A 42 -0.52 24.16 -18.24
C LEU A 42 -0.35 22.68 -17.83
N PRO A 43 0.11 22.40 -16.60
CA PRO A 43 0.21 21.02 -16.09
C PRO A 43 -1.13 20.28 -16.03
N PHE A 44 -2.21 21.01 -15.76
CA PHE A 44 -3.56 20.47 -15.67
C PHE A 44 -4.51 21.26 -16.58
N GLY A 45 -5.59 20.62 -17.03
CA GLY A 45 -6.49 21.20 -18.04
C GLY A 45 -7.46 22.28 -17.56
N PHE A 46 -7.56 22.53 -16.25
CA PHE A 46 -8.47 23.53 -15.69
C PHE A 46 -7.84 24.93 -15.64
N ARG A 47 -8.67 25.97 -15.71
CA ARG A 47 -8.23 27.36 -15.85
C ARG A 47 -8.94 28.25 -14.84
N MET A 48 -8.21 29.22 -14.29
CA MET A 48 -8.80 30.24 -13.43
C MET A 48 -9.73 31.14 -14.26
N PRO A 49 -11.01 31.27 -13.88
CA PRO A 49 -11.92 32.17 -14.57
C PRO A 49 -11.40 33.61 -14.43
N TYR A 50 -11.64 34.45 -15.46
CA TYR A 50 -11.25 35.86 -15.54
C TYR A 50 -9.77 36.19 -15.83
N PHE A 51 -8.87 35.21 -15.95
CA PHE A 51 -7.48 35.43 -16.35
C PHE A 51 -7.20 34.93 -17.77
N ASP A 52 -6.73 35.81 -18.65
CA ASP A 52 -6.36 35.43 -20.02
C ASP A 52 -4.99 34.73 -20.07
N GLN A 53 -5.00 33.45 -20.43
CA GLN A 53 -3.83 32.57 -20.58
C GLN A 53 -2.88 33.01 -21.70
N THR A 54 -3.35 33.79 -22.67
CA THR A 54 -2.52 34.31 -23.76
C THR A 54 -1.54 35.37 -23.25
N THR A 55 -1.88 36.05 -22.14
CA THR A 55 -1.03 37.01 -21.47
C THR A 55 -0.03 36.30 -20.56
N TRP A 56 1.21 36.80 -20.47
CA TRP A 56 2.22 36.23 -19.56
C TRP A 56 1.78 36.27 -18.10
N PHE A 57 1.12 37.34 -17.68
CA PHE A 57 0.58 37.47 -16.33
C PHE A 57 -0.47 36.39 -16.00
N GLY A 58 -1.42 36.14 -16.91
CA GLY A 58 -2.46 35.11 -16.72
C GLY A 58 -1.88 33.69 -16.71
N TYR A 59 -0.91 33.40 -17.59
CA TYR A 59 -0.21 32.11 -17.59
C TYR A 59 0.54 31.85 -16.28
N ASN A 60 1.37 32.81 -15.83
CA ASN A 60 2.11 32.66 -14.58
C ASN A 60 1.20 32.53 -13.36
N SER A 61 0.06 33.26 -13.34
CA SER A 61 -0.92 33.17 -12.25
C SER A 61 -1.60 31.80 -12.19
N ASN A 62 -2.02 31.26 -13.35
CA ASN A 62 -2.56 29.90 -13.43
C ASN A 62 -1.51 28.86 -13.03
N TYR A 63 -0.28 29.03 -13.50
CA TYR A 63 0.81 28.12 -13.18
C TYR A 63 1.12 28.09 -11.68
N ALA A 64 1.15 29.26 -11.02
CA ALA A 64 1.31 29.37 -9.58
C ALA A 64 0.18 28.68 -8.81
N LEU A 65 -1.08 28.83 -9.27
CA LEU A 65 -2.22 28.10 -8.70
C LEU A 65 -2.02 26.58 -8.83
N HIS A 66 -1.68 26.07 -10.01
CA HIS A 66 -1.44 24.65 -10.22
C HIS A 66 -0.31 24.12 -9.35
N PHE A 67 0.76 24.90 -9.14
CA PHE A 67 1.87 24.56 -8.25
C PHE A 67 1.42 24.41 -6.78
N VAL A 68 0.59 25.33 -6.29
CA VAL A 68 0.05 25.26 -4.91
C VAL A 68 -0.93 24.11 -4.76
N LEU A 69 -1.83 23.91 -5.72
CA LEU A 69 -2.79 22.81 -5.69
C LEU A 69 -2.11 21.45 -5.78
N SER A 70 -1.07 21.30 -6.60
CA SER A 70 -0.32 20.04 -6.68
C SER A 70 0.46 19.75 -5.40
N LEU A 71 0.96 20.76 -4.67
CA LEU A 71 1.55 20.56 -3.34
C LEU A 71 0.51 20.09 -2.32
N TYR A 72 -0.71 20.63 -2.37
CA TYR A 72 -1.79 20.18 -1.52
C TYR A 72 -2.13 18.71 -1.78
N VAL A 73 -2.35 18.32 -3.04
CA VAL A 73 -2.63 16.93 -3.44
C VAL A 73 -1.50 15.98 -3.05
N LEU A 74 -0.23 16.41 -3.22
CA LEU A 74 0.94 15.66 -2.79
C LEU A 74 0.90 15.35 -1.29
N SER A 75 0.58 16.36 -0.47
CA SER A 75 0.49 16.20 0.99
C SER A 75 -0.66 15.29 1.41
N GLU A 76 -1.78 15.36 0.70
CA GLU A 76 -2.96 14.52 0.94
C GLU A 76 -2.68 13.05 0.64
N GLY A 77 -1.96 12.73 -0.45
CA GLY A 77 -1.58 11.35 -0.77
C GLY A 77 -0.54 10.78 0.19
N MET A 78 0.52 11.54 0.45
CA MET A 78 1.66 11.08 1.25
C MET A 78 1.29 10.73 2.70
N GLY A 79 0.38 11.49 3.32
CA GLY A 79 0.03 11.33 4.73
C GLY A 79 -0.58 9.95 5.06
N PRO A 80 -1.73 9.58 4.48
CA PRO A 80 -2.39 8.30 4.69
C PRO A 80 -1.49 7.11 4.36
N ASP A 81 -0.73 7.17 3.26
CA ASP A 81 0.17 6.10 2.85
C ASP A 81 1.32 5.90 3.83
N SER A 82 1.91 7.00 4.31
CA SER A 82 2.96 6.94 5.33
C SER A 82 2.42 6.36 6.63
N MET A 83 1.25 6.81 7.09
CA MET A 83 0.60 6.28 8.30
C MET A 83 0.29 4.79 8.16
N PHE A 84 -0.31 4.38 7.04
CA PHE A 84 -0.61 2.98 6.78
C PHE A 84 0.65 2.13 6.79
N MET A 85 1.73 2.61 6.17
CA MET A 85 2.97 1.84 6.11
C MET A 85 3.62 1.67 7.48
N VAL A 86 3.58 2.70 8.33
CA VAL A 86 4.03 2.61 9.73
C VAL A 86 3.19 1.58 10.49
N LEU A 87 1.87 1.58 10.31
CA LEU A 87 0.98 0.63 10.97
C LEU A 87 1.25 -0.82 10.51
N MET A 88 1.47 -1.02 9.22
CA MET A 88 1.81 -2.32 8.64
C MET A 88 3.19 -2.81 9.07
N MET A 89 4.19 -1.94 9.18
CA MET A 89 5.50 -2.31 9.69
C MET A 89 5.44 -2.75 11.16
N ASN A 90 4.64 -2.06 11.97
CA ASN A 90 4.36 -2.48 13.35
C ASN A 90 3.70 -3.86 13.39
N SER A 91 2.76 -4.15 12.48
CA SER A 91 2.16 -5.47 12.32
C SER A 91 3.24 -6.54 12.02
N PHE A 92 4.10 -6.30 11.03
CA PHE A 92 5.18 -7.23 10.68
C PHE A 92 6.14 -7.49 11.84
N THR A 93 6.47 -6.43 12.59
CA THR A 93 7.33 -6.54 13.76
C THR A 93 6.67 -7.34 14.88
N GLN A 94 5.37 -7.16 15.13
CA GLN A 94 4.62 -7.98 16.10
C GLN A 94 4.63 -9.46 15.71
N ILE A 95 4.48 -9.78 14.42
CA ILE A 95 4.61 -11.16 13.93
C ILE A 95 6.01 -11.72 14.20
N ASP A 96 7.05 -10.95 13.87
CA ASP A 96 8.43 -11.40 14.08
C ASP A 96 8.76 -11.60 15.57
N LEU A 97 8.23 -10.75 16.46
CA LEU A 97 8.33 -10.92 17.91
C LEU A 97 7.60 -12.18 18.40
N LEU A 98 6.39 -12.44 17.90
CA LEU A 98 5.66 -13.66 18.21
C LEU A 98 6.45 -14.92 17.81
N LYS A 99 7.08 -14.92 16.62
CA LYS A 99 7.95 -16.02 16.20
C LYS A 99 9.14 -16.19 17.14
N SER A 100 9.80 -15.10 17.53
CA SER A 100 10.90 -15.15 18.51
C SER A 100 10.44 -15.76 19.84
N SER A 101 9.27 -15.35 20.34
CA SER A 101 8.70 -15.91 21.57
C SER A 101 8.36 -17.41 21.44
N LEU A 102 7.93 -17.87 20.26
CA LEU A 102 7.69 -19.29 19.99
C LEU A 102 9.00 -20.11 19.94
N GLN A 103 10.08 -19.52 19.42
CA GLN A 103 11.41 -20.14 19.45
C GLN A 103 11.93 -20.27 20.89
N GLU A 104 11.86 -19.19 21.67
CA GLU A 104 12.19 -19.24 23.10
C GLU A 104 11.35 -20.26 23.87
N LEU A 105 10.05 -20.32 23.58
CA LEU A 105 9.17 -21.35 24.16
C LEU A 105 9.66 -22.76 23.80
N SER A 106 10.07 -22.98 22.55
CA SER A 106 10.59 -24.26 22.07
C SER A 106 11.85 -24.70 22.82
N GLU A 107 12.77 -23.76 23.08
CA GLU A 107 13.95 -24.02 23.90
C GLU A 107 13.60 -24.38 25.35
N LYS A 108 12.67 -23.64 25.98
CA LYS A 108 12.21 -23.92 27.36
C LYS A 108 11.58 -25.29 27.50
N ILE A 109 10.82 -25.74 26.49
CA ILE A 109 10.24 -27.09 26.47
C ILE A 109 11.35 -28.14 26.40
N ASN A 110 12.34 -27.95 25.53
CA ASN A 110 13.44 -28.89 25.38
C ASN A 110 14.30 -28.98 26.66
N LYS A 111 14.44 -27.88 27.41
CA LYS A 111 15.10 -27.83 28.72
C LYS A 111 14.23 -28.33 29.89
N LYS A 112 12.97 -28.74 29.63
CA LYS A 112 11.99 -29.21 30.65
C LYS A 112 11.74 -28.19 31.77
N GLU A 113 11.69 -26.90 31.44
CA GLU A 113 11.40 -25.86 32.43
C GLU A 113 9.94 -25.91 32.92
N LEU A 114 9.69 -25.53 34.18
CA LEU A 114 8.35 -25.56 34.80
C LEU A 114 7.41 -24.45 34.30
N ASN A 115 7.95 -23.35 33.75
CA ASN A 115 7.19 -22.12 33.43
C ASN A 115 6.59 -22.06 32.00
N ILE A 116 6.44 -23.21 31.33
CA ILE A 116 5.91 -23.32 29.96
C ILE A 116 4.48 -22.74 29.85
N GLY A 117 3.63 -23.02 30.84
CA GLY A 117 2.22 -22.61 30.81
C GLY A 117 2.01 -21.09 30.82
N ASN A 118 2.83 -20.36 31.57
CA ASN A 118 2.79 -18.89 31.64
C ASN A 118 3.33 -18.26 30.35
N SER A 119 4.43 -18.79 29.82
CA SER A 119 5.01 -18.34 28.55
C SER A 119 4.02 -18.51 27.39
N LEU A 120 3.35 -19.67 27.34
CA LEU A 120 2.33 -19.95 26.33
C LEU A 120 1.11 -19.02 26.47
N LYS A 121 0.66 -18.73 27.70
CA LYS A 121 -0.42 -17.76 27.94
C LYS A 121 -0.04 -16.37 27.44
N HIS A 122 1.20 -15.93 27.66
CA HIS A 122 1.68 -14.64 27.16
C HIS A 122 1.66 -14.58 25.62
N ILE A 123 2.13 -15.63 24.94
CA ILE A 123 2.12 -15.71 23.47
C ILE A 123 0.70 -15.66 22.91
N ILE A 124 -0.24 -16.39 23.53
CA ILE A 124 -1.65 -16.37 23.11
C ILE A 124 -2.24 -14.97 23.24
N ASN A 125 -1.99 -14.29 24.37
CA ASN A 125 -2.46 -12.91 24.57
C ASN A 125 -1.88 -11.96 23.51
N ARG A 126 -0.57 -12.04 23.25
CA ARG A 126 0.10 -11.23 22.20
C ARG A 126 -0.46 -11.51 20.81
N HIS A 127 -0.76 -12.77 20.49
CA HIS A 127 -1.38 -13.11 19.20
C HIS A 127 -2.80 -12.52 19.09
N GLN A 128 -3.59 -12.56 20.16
CA GLN A 128 -4.92 -11.93 20.19
C GLN A 128 -4.85 -10.40 20.05
N GLU A 129 -3.89 -9.75 20.72
CA GLU A 129 -3.62 -8.32 20.56
C GLU A 129 -3.28 -7.98 19.11
N HIS A 130 -2.43 -8.79 18.47
CA HIS A 130 -2.06 -8.62 17.07
C HIS A 130 -3.25 -8.77 16.11
N LEU A 131 -4.13 -9.75 16.34
CA LEU A 131 -5.35 -9.92 15.55
C LEU A 131 -6.28 -8.71 15.68
N ARG A 132 -6.47 -8.19 16.90
CA ARG A 132 -7.28 -6.98 17.13
C ARG A 132 -6.66 -5.74 16.48
N TYR A 133 -5.33 -5.63 16.52
CA TYR A 133 -4.59 -4.56 15.87
C TYR A 133 -4.83 -4.55 14.35
N LEU A 134 -4.71 -5.71 13.69
CA LEU A 134 -4.99 -5.85 12.26
C LEU A 134 -6.46 -5.58 11.92
N GLN A 135 -7.41 -6.05 12.73
CA GLN A 135 -8.83 -5.74 12.56
C GLN A 135 -9.12 -4.24 12.65
N THR A 136 -8.40 -3.53 13.51
CA THR A 136 -8.53 -2.08 13.67
C THR A 136 -7.98 -1.35 12.44
N ILE A 137 -6.80 -1.76 11.94
CA ILE A 137 -6.23 -1.21 10.70
C ILE A 137 -7.20 -1.42 9.54
N GLU A 138 -7.72 -2.64 9.37
CA GLU A 138 -8.67 -2.95 8.32
C GLU A 138 -9.93 -2.09 8.43
N ALA A 139 -10.51 -1.96 9.63
CA ALA A 139 -11.72 -1.15 9.82
C ALA A 139 -11.52 0.33 9.44
N VAL A 140 -10.35 0.91 9.75
CA VAL A 140 -10.03 2.31 9.44
C VAL A 140 -9.75 2.51 7.96
N TYR A 141 -9.00 1.62 7.33
CA TYR A 141 -8.47 1.83 5.98
C TYR A 141 -9.29 1.18 4.85
N ARG A 142 -10.22 0.27 5.16
CA ARG A 142 -10.95 -0.50 4.15
C ARG A 142 -11.73 0.38 3.17
N ILE A 143 -12.46 1.39 3.64
CA ILE A 143 -13.24 2.28 2.78
C ILE A 143 -12.31 3.20 1.98
N PHE A 144 -11.30 3.77 2.64
CA PHE A 144 -10.31 4.64 2.01
C PHE A 144 -9.64 3.94 0.83
N TYR A 145 -9.04 2.76 1.04
CA TYR A 145 -8.39 2.05 -0.06
C TYR A 145 -9.37 1.55 -1.12
N PHE A 146 -10.62 1.22 -0.78
CA PHE A 146 -11.60 0.86 -1.79
C PHE A 146 -11.85 2.03 -2.76
N VAL A 147 -12.09 3.23 -2.22
CA VAL A 147 -12.28 4.44 -3.02
C VAL A 147 -11.02 4.77 -3.82
N SER A 148 -9.84 4.69 -3.20
CA SER A 148 -8.57 4.93 -3.88
C SER A 148 -8.33 3.95 -5.03
N PHE A 149 -8.59 2.64 -4.84
CA PHE A 149 -8.42 1.63 -5.88
C PHE A 149 -9.34 1.87 -7.09
N VAL A 150 -10.62 2.17 -6.86
CA VAL A 150 -11.56 2.48 -7.94
C VAL A 150 -11.16 3.75 -8.67
N SER A 151 -10.76 4.79 -7.90
CA SER A 151 -10.35 6.08 -8.45
C SER A 151 -9.07 5.95 -9.27
N PHE A 152 -8.05 5.26 -8.76
CA PHE A 152 -6.81 4.99 -9.48
C PHE A 152 -7.03 4.13 -10.73
N GLY A 153 -7.87 3.11 -10.66
CA GLY A 153 -8.25 2.31 -11.82
C GLY A 153 -8.90 3.17 -12.93
N ALA A 154 -9.85 4.03 -12.57
CA ALA A 154 -10.49 4.95 -13.52
C ALA A 154 -9.48 5.96 -14.10
N ASN A 155 -8.62 6.53 -13.25
CA ASN A 155 -7.58 7.47 -13.68
C ASN A 155 -6.58 6.81 -14.64
N LEU A 156 -6.20 5.56 -14.42
CA LEU A 156 -5.32 4.82 -15.35
C LEU A 156 -5.98 4.66 -16.72
N VAL A 157 -7.26 4.27 -16.79
CA VAL A 157 -7.99 4.14 -18.07
C VAL A 157 -8.03 5.48 -18.81
N LEU A 158 -8.42 6.56 -18.12
CA LEU A 158 -8.52 7.89 -18.72
C LEU A 158 -7.15 8.43 -19.16
N SER A 159 -6.11 8.18 -18.37
CA SER A 159 -4.75 8.57 -18.71
C SER A 159 -4.24 7.82 -19.93
N LEU A 160 -4.44 6.50 -20.00
CA LEU A 160 -4.10 5.71 -21.19
C LEU A 160 -4.79 6.27 -22.45
N TYR A 161 -6.09 6.57 -22.35
CA TYR A 161 -6.85 7.16 -23.43
C TYR A 161 -6.29 8.53 -23.85
N ALA A 162 -6.01 9.41 -22.90
CA ALA A 162 -5.45 10.74 -23.16
C ALA A 162 -4.03 10.69 -23.75
N VAL A 163 -3.18 9.76 -23.33
CA VAL A 163 -1.86 9.55 -23.96
C VAL A 163 -2.02 9.18 -25.43
N VAL A 164 -2.91 8.23 -25.74
CA VAL A 164 -3.05 7.69 -27.10
C VAL A 164 -3.79 8.64 -28.04
N LYS A 165 -4.86 9.30 -27.57
CA LYS A 165 -5.72 10.12 -28.44
C LYS A 165 -5.41 11.62 -28.38
N LEU A 166 -4.94 12.12 -27.24
CA LEU A 166 -4.68 13.56 -27.03
C LEU A 166 -3.18 13.89 -27.02
N SER A 167 -2.31 12.89 -27.26
CA SER A 167 -0.86 13.03 -27.18
C SER A 167 -0.38 13.65 -25.86
N TRP A 168 -1.10 13.38 -24.77
CA TRP A 168 -0.79 13.92 -23.44
C TRP A 168 0.35 13.13 -22.79
N TYR A 169 1.59 13.33 -23.24
CA TYR A 169 2.74 12.54 -22.80
C TYR A 169 3.01 12.64 -21.28
N GLN A 170 2.60 13.71 -20.60
CA GLN A 170 2.69 13.79 -19.14
C GLN A 170 1.88 12.69 -18.44
N GLY A 171 0.82 12.20 -19.09
CA GLY A 171 0.03 11.06 -18.60
C GLY A 171 0.86 9.80 -18.39
N LEU A 172 1.99 9.61 -19.11
CA LEU A 172 2.89 8.47 -18.88
C LEU A 172 3.48 8.49 -17.47
N ALA A 173 4.03 9.62 -17.04
CA ALA A 173 4.57 9.77 -15.69
C ALA A 173 3.49 9.55 -14.62
N PHE A 174 2.26 10.03 -14.88
CA PHE A 174 1.13 9.83 -13.97
C PHE A 174 0.76 8.35 -13.83
N MET A 175 0.70 7.66 -14.97
CA MET A 175 0.39 6.23 -15.00
C MET A 175 1.44 5.41 -14.27
N PHE A 176 2.73 5.69 -14.47
CA PHE A 176 3.79 5.01 -13.73
C PHE A 176 3.67 5.22 -12.22
N PHE A 177 3.36 6.44 -11.80
CA PHE A 177 3.19 6.77 -10.39
C PHE A 177 1.99 6.03 -9.75
N ILE A 178 0.81 6.12 -10.35
CA ILE A 178 -0.38 5.39 -9.88
C ILE A 178 -0.14 3.88 -9.88
N SER A 179 0.54 3.37 -10.91
CA SER A 179 0.92 1.96 -11.01
C SER A 179 1.79 1.52 -9.84
N TYR A 180 2.77 2.35 -9.48
CA TYR A 180 3.65 2.13 -8.34
C TYR A 180 2.88 2.11 -7.02
N GLU A 181 1.96 3.04 -6.78
CA GLU A 181 1.15 3.08 -5.55
C GLU A 181 0.26 1.84 -5.40
N LEU A 182 -0.46 1.46 -6.47
CA LEU A 182 -1.30 0.27 -6.48
C LEU A 182 -0.48 -1.00 -6.24
N LEU A 183 0.68 -1.11 -6.89
CA LEU A 183 1.60 -2.24 -6.72
C LEU A 183 2.08 -2.32 -5.27
N PHE A 184 2.49 -1.19 -4.69
CA PHE A 184 3.01 -1.12 -3.33
C PHE A 184 1.96 -1.51 -2.29
N SER A 185 0.72 -1.06 -2.44
CA SER A 185 -0.40 -1.43 -1.57
C SER A 185 -0.71 -2.93 -1.63
N CYS A 186 -0.86 -3.49 -2.83
CA CYS A 186 -1.09 -4.92 -3.05
C CYS A 186 0.08 -5.80 -2.59
N PHE A 187 1.31 -5.32 -2.78
CA PHE A 187 2.51 -6.00 -2.29
C PHE A 187 2.52 -6.07 -0.77
N THR A 188 2.18 -4.97 -0.08
CA THR A 188 2.13 -4.91 1.38
C THR A 188 1.12 -5.90 1.96
N GLY A 189 -0.07 -6.01 1.37
CA GLY A 189 -1.07 -7.00 1.78
C GLY A 189 -0.62 -8.45 1.50
N THR A 190 0.08 -8.69 0.39
CA THR A 190 0.68 -10.01 0.09
C THR A 190 1.78 -10.37 1.08
N LEU A 191 2.62 -9.41 1.46
CA LEU A 191 3.68 -9.60 2.45
C LEU A 191 3.11 -9.94 3.83
N LEU A 192 1.98 -9.32 4.22
CA LEU A 192 1.26 -9.70 5.44
C LEU A 192 0.84 -11.17 5.41
N ALA A 193 0.26 -11.63 4.30
CA ALA A 193 -0.17 -13.01 4.14
C ALA A 193 1.01 -13.99 4.27
N ILE A 194 2.15 -13.68 3.64
CA ILE A 194 3.39 -14.48 3.75
C ILE A 194 3.89 -14.53 5.21
N LYS A 195 3.94 -13.39 5.90
CA LYS A 195 4.36 -13.32 7.31
C LYS A 195 3.40 -14.09 8.23
N SER A 196 2.11 -14.05 7.96
CA SER A 196 1.10 -14.84 8.66
C SER A 196 1.33 -16.34 8.49
N GLU A 197 1.64 -16.79 7.27
CA GLU A 197 1.94 -18.20 6.99
C GLU A 197 3.22 -18.64 7.71
N GLN A 198 4.25 -17.79 7.75
CA GLN A 198 5.47 -18.05 8.52
C GLN A 198 5.18 -18.20 10.02
N LEU A 199 4.28 -17.38 10.58
CA LEU A 199 3.86 -17.51 11.97
C LEU A 199 3.13 -18.84 12.21
N GLN A 200 2.21 -19.22 11.33
CA GLN A 200 1.51 -20.50 11.40
C GLN A 200 2.50 -21.68 11.40
N ARG A 201 3.50 -21.66 10.52
CA ARG A 201 4.57 -22.69 10.49
C ARG A 201 5.38 -22.69 11.80
N ALA A 202 5.77 -21.53 12.30
CA ALA A 202 6.48 -21.42 13.57
C ALA A 202 5.68 -21.96 14.76
N ILE A 203 4.35 -21.80 14.77
CA ILE A 203 3.47 -22.40 15.80
C ILE A 203 3.44 -23.93 15.67
N TYR A 204 3.39 -24.45 14.44
CA TYR A 204 3.38 -25.88 14.16
C TYR A 204 4.67 -26.57 14.60
N ASP A 205 5.82 -25.92 14.41
CA ASP A 205 7.15 -26.48 14.70
C ASP A 205 7.48 -26.55 16.21
N VAL A 206 6.66 -25.93 17.08
CA VAL A 206 6.85 -26.03 18.53
C VAL A 206 6.76 -27.50 18.96
N PRO A 207 7.66 -28.01 19.84
CA PRO A 207 7.63 -29.40 20.31
C PRO A 207 6.48 -29.67 21.29
N TRP A 208 5.25 -29.53 20.82
CA TRP A 208 4.01 -29.64 21.59
C TRP A 208 3.85 -31.02 22.26
N HIS A 209 4.35 -32.09 21.62
CA HIS A 209 4.31 -33.46 22.14
C HIS A 209 5.06 -33.64 23.47
N LYS A 210 6.00 -32.74 23.80
CA LYS A 210 6.76 -32.76 25.07
C LYS A 210 6.09 -31.97 26.20
N MET A 211 4.96 -31.30 25.93
CA MET A 211 4.23 -30.50 26.91
C MET A 211 3.19 -31.33 27.67
N SER A 212 2.69 -30.79 28.79
CA SER A 212 1.49 -31.32 29.46
C SER A 212 0.26 -31.24 28.55
N THR A 213 -0.71 -32.14 28.76
CA THR A 213 -1.97 -32.22 27.99
C THR A 213 -2.75 -30.91 27.96
N VAL A 214 -2.74 -30.16 29.07
CA VAL A 214 -3.36 -28.82 29.17
C VAL A 214 -2.71 -27.82 28.20
N ASN A 215 -1.37 -27.82 28.10
CA ASN A 215 -0.64 -26.91 27.22
C ASN A 215 -0.71 -27.35 25.75
N GLN A 216 -0.75 -28.65 25.47
CA GLN A 216 -1.01 -29.19 24.13
C GLN A 216 -2.33 -28.67 23.57
N ARG A 217 -3.40 -28.69 24.39
CA ARG A 217 -4.72 -28.16 23.98
C ARG A 217 -4.67 -26.67 23.65
N LYS A 218 -3.91 -25.88 24.42
CA LYS A 218 -3.73 -24.43 24.17
C LYS A 218 -3.00 -24.14 22.87
N ILE A 219 -1.90 -24.85 22.57
CA ILE A 219 -1.20 -24.69 21.28
C ILE A 219 -2.09 -25.11 20.12
N ARG A 220 -2.87 -26.18 20.26
CA ARG A 220 -3.82 -26.59 19.22
C ARG A 220 -4.80 -25.47 18.87
N PHE A 221 -5.38 -24.82 19.87
CA PHE A 221 -6.25 -23.66 19.65
C PHE A 221 -5.53 -22.48 19.00
N LEU A 222 -4.29 -22.20 19.41
CA LEU A 222 -3.47 -21.16 18.80
C LEU A 222 -3.20 -21.47 17.31
N LEU A 223 -2.86 -22.72 16.99
CA LEU A 223 -2.64 -23.16 15.61
C LEU A 223 -3.91 -23.01 14.77
N GLU A 224 -5.04 -23.51 15.27
CA GLU A 224 -6.33 -23.39 14.58
C GLU A 224 -6.73 -21.92 14.36
N ALA A 225 -6.48 -21.04 15.34
CA ALA A 225 -6.70 -19.61 15.18
C ALA A 225 -5.78 -18.98 14.12
N SER A 226 -4.51 -19.41 14.05
CA SER A 226 -3.52 -18.88 13.09
C SER A 226 -3.72 -19.35 11.65
N GLN A 227 -4.45 -20.45 11.44
CA GLN A 227 -4.77 -20.98 10.11
C GLN A 227 -5.78 -20.13 9.35
N LYS A 228 -6.51 -19.24 10.04
CA LYS A 228 -7.36 -18.25 9.36
C LYS A 228 -6.45 -17.25 8.67
N PRO A 229 -6.50 -17.12 7.34
CA PRO A 229 -5.52 -16.34 6.62
C PRO A 229 -5.68 -14.85 6.95
N LEU A 230 -4.66 -14.26 7.56
CA LEU A 230 -4.61 -12.82 7.80
C LEU A 230 -4.45 -12.09 6.47
N SER A 231 -5.49 -11.37 6.07
CA SER A 231 -5.46 -10.52 4.88
C SER A 231 -6.28 -9.27 5.10
N LEU A 232 -5.78 -8.17 4.57
CA LEU A 232 -6.54 -6.94 4.47
C LEU A 232 -7.57 -7.04 3.34
N THR A 233 -8.75 -6.50 3.56
CA THR A 233 -9.81 -6.44 2.54
C THR A 233 -10.13 -4.99 2.14
N LEU A 234 -10.45 -4.82 0.87
CA LEU A 234 -11.00 -3.62 0.22
C LEU A 234 -12.52 -3.78 0.07
N ILE A 235 -13.20 -4.18 1.15
CA ILE A 235 -14.63 -4.56 1.18
C ILE A 235 -14.89 -5.89 0.47
N PHE A 236 -14.84 -5.90 -0.87
CA PHE A 236 -15.19 -7.06 -1.70
C PHE A 236 -13.99 -7.89 -2.14
N TYR A 237 -12.81 -7.28 -2.15
CA TYR A 237 -11.57 -7.90 -2.64
C TYR A 237 -10.51 -7.94 -1.55
N ARG A 238 -9.56 -8.86 -1.66
CA ARG A 238 -8.37 -8.89 -0.80
C ARG A 238 -7.32 -7.95 -1.39
N THR A 239 -6.57 -7.27 -0.55
CA THR A 239 -5.45 -6.44 -1.01
C THR A 239 -4.24 -7.33 -1.29
N ASP A 240 -4.17 -7.91 -2.49
CA ASP A 240 -3.11 -8.83 -2.88
C ASP A 240 -2.66 -8.66 -4.34
N MET A 241 -1.53 -9.26 -4.70
CA MET A 241 -1.00 -9.21 -6.08
C MET A 241 -1.95 -9.82 -7.13
N PRO A 242 -2.70 -10.92 -6.87
CA PRO A 242 -3.74 -11.38 -7.77
C PRO A 242 -4.78 -10.30 -8.12
N THR A 243 -5.20 -9.50 -7.13
CA THR A 243 -6.15 -8.41 -7.33
C THR A 243 -5.55 -7.28 -8.18
N PHE A 244 -4.27 -6.94 -7.97
CA PHE A 244 -3.54 -6.01 -8.84
C PHE A 244 -3.56 -6.46 -10.31
N LEU A 245 -3.19 -7.70 -10.59
CA LEU A 245 -3.18 -8.23 -11.95
C LEU A 245 -4.57 -8.25 -12.58
N LYS A 246 -5.61 -8.59 -11.79
CA LYS A 246 -7.00 -8.56 -12.26
C LYS A 246 -7.41 -7.14 -12.65
N MET A 247 -7.04 -6.14 -11.85
CA MET A 247 -7.32 -4.75 -12.13
C MET A 247 -6.67 -4.29 -13.45
N TYR A 248 -5.40 -4.61 -13.70
CA TYR A 248 -4.74 -4.25 -14.95
C TYR A 248 -5.38 -4.89 -16.18
N LYS A 249 -5.82 -6.15 -16.06
CA LYS A 249 -6.60 -6.80 -17.12
C LYS A 249 -7.90 -6.05 -17.39
N THR A 250 -8.59 -5.61 -16.34
CA THR A 250 -9.82 -4.81 -16.48
C THR A 250 -9.54 -3.44 -17.11
N ILE A 251 -8.50 -2.73 -16.66
CA ILE A 251 -8.08 -1.44 -17.24
C ILE A 251 -7.81 -1.58 -18.73
N TYR A 252 -7.03 -2.59 -19.13
CA TYR A 252 -6.73 -2.86 -20.54
C TYR A 252 -7.99 -3.20 -21.34
N SER A 253 -8.87 -4.04 -20.79
CA SER A 253 -10.15 -4.39 -21.43
C SER A 253 -11.05 -3.17 -21.66
N ILE A 254 -11.19 -2.30 -20.65
CA ILE A 254 -12.00 -1.06 -20.76
C ILE A 254 -11.35 -0.12 -21.78
N PHE A 255 -10.04 0.05 -21.73
CA PHE A 255 -9.30 0.87 -22.67
C PHE A 255 -9.51 0.42 -24.13
N THR A 256 -9.35 -0.88 -24.40
CA THR A 256 -9.59 -1.44 -25.75
C THR A 256 -11.03 -1.23 -26.18
N MET A 257 -12.01 -1.43 -25.29
CA MET A 257 -13.42 -1.14 -25.59
C MET A 257 -13.65 0.33 -25.94
N LEU A 258 -13.03 1.27 -25.21
CA LEU A 258 -13.13 2.70 -25.50
C LEU A 258 -12.51 3.07 -26.85
N LEU A 259 -11.47 2.35 -27.28
CA LEU A 259 -10.88 2.54 -28.60
C LEU A 259 -11.81 2.03 -29.71
N THR A 260 -12.40 0.84 -29.55
CA THR A 260 -13.23 0.20 -30.59
C THR A 260 -14.59 0.85 -30.77
N VAL A 261 -15.27 1.25 -29.68
CA VAL A 261 -16.62 1.88 -29.75
C VAL A 261 -16.61 3.22 -30.51
N ARG A 262 -15.44 3.83 -30.69
CA ARG A 262 -15.31 5.12 -31.38
C ARG A 262 -14.86 5.00 -32.84
N GLU A 263 -14.59 3.78 -33.32
CA GLU A 263 -14.29 3.54 -34.73
C GLU A 263 -15.56 3.43 -35.59
N ASP A 264 -16.74 3.40 -34.96
CA ASP A 264 -18.09 3.51 -35.56
C ASP A 264 -18.67 4.93 -35.38
#